data_AF-A0AAV6A3E1-F1
#
_entry.id   AF-A0AAV6A3E1-F1
#
_cell.length_a   1.000
_cell.length_b   1.000
_cell.length_c   1.000
_cell.angle_alpha   90.00
_cell.angle_beta   90.00
_cell.angle_gamma   90.00
#
_symmetry.space_group_name_H-M   'P 1'
#
loop_
_entity.id
_entity.type
_entity.pdbx_description
1 polymer ?
#
loop_
_entity_poly.entity_id
_entity_poly.type
_entity_poly.pdbx_seq_one_letter_code
_entity_poly.pdbx_strand_id
1 'polypeptide(L)' 'MQTEELLTELRTSQTDLARFVEAVVRDSMPYVVVPAEAVRAWQRREPQAWAKVSGWLAAHQVAVVAV' A
#
# COMPACT_ATOMS: atom_id res chain seq x y z
N MET A 1 6.96 6.04 10.04
CA MET A 1 5.91 6.78 9.30
C MET A 1 4.58 6.36 9.87
N GLN A 2 3.77 7.33 10.30
CA GLN A 2 2.42 7.07 10.79
C GLN A 2 1.45 6.88 9.62
N THR A 3 0.35 6.16 9.83
CA THR A 3 -0.64 5.88 8.78
C THR A 3 -1.25 7.15 8.17
N GLU A 4 -1.52 8.17 8.99
CA GLU A 4 -2.10 9.44 8.51
C GLU A 4 -1.13 10.24 7.63
N GLU A 5 0.16 10.22 7.97
CA GLU A 5 1.24 10.84 7.19
C GLU A 5 1.34 10.17 5.81
N LEU A 6 1.37 8.84 5.77
CA LEU A 6 1.36 8.07 4.54
C LEU A 6 0.12 8.36 3.67
N LEU A 7 -1.08 8.35 4.28
CA LEU A 7 -2.32 8.61 3.54
C LEU A 7 -2.38 10.02 2.97
N THR A 8 -1.87 11.02 3.70
CA THR A 8 -1.78 12.40 3.23
C THR A 8 -0.90 12.49 1.98
N GLU A 9 0.27 11.86 1.99
CA GLU A 9 1.16 11.80 0.83
C GLU A 9 0.52 11.08 -0.35
N LEU A 10 -0.06 9.88 -0.14
CA LEU A 10 -0.64 9.08 -1.22
C LEU A 10 -1.85 9.75 -1.88
N ARG A 11 -2.66 10.48 -1.10
CA ARG A 11 -3.81 11.24 -1.64
C ARG A 11 -3.38 12.32 -2.64
N THR A 12 -2.16 12.83 -2.53
CA THR A 12 -1.62 13.78 -3.52
C THR A 12 -1.18 13.11 -4.82
N SER A 13 -0.93 11.80 -4.83
CA SER A 13 -0.40 11.05 -5.97
C SER A 13 -1.47 10.51 -6.93
N GLN A 14 -2.77 10.73 -6.63
CA GLN A 14 -3.92 10.22 -7.42
C GLN A 14 -3.92 8.69 -7.67
N THR A 15 -3.29 7.91 -6.80
CA THR A 15 -3.26 6.44 -6.90
C THR A 15 -4.35 5.73 -6.14
N ASP A 16 -4.58 4.48 -6.56
CA ASP A 16 -5.31 3.48 -5.79
C ASP A 16 -4.55 3.01 -4.53
N LEU A 17 -3.26 3.34 -4.36
CA LEU A 17 -2.47 3.04 -3.17
C LEU A 17 -3.07 3.62 -1.88
N ALA A 18 -3.66 4.82 -1.93
CA ALA A 18 -4.34 5.40 -0.77
C ALA A 18 -5.53 4.53 -0.34
N ARG A 19 -6.37 4.12 -1.30
CA ARG A 19 -7.52 3.23 -1.04
C ARG A 19 -7.07 1.86 -0.53
N PHE A 20 -5.95 1.36 -1.05
CA PHE A 20 -5.36 0.11 -0.59
C PHE A 20 -4.93 0.18 0.89
N VAL A 21 -4.20 1.22 1.30
CA VAL A 21 -3.82 1.43 2.70
C VAL A 21 -5.05 1.61 3.59
N GLU A 22 -6.05 2.39 3.15
CA GLU A 22 -7.33 2.55 3.87
C GLU A 22 -8.04 1.21 4.09
N ALA A 23 -8.06 0.31 3.10
CA ALA A 23 -8.64 -1.02 3.23
C ALA A 23 -7.87 -1.88 4.24
N VAL A 24 -6.54 -1.87 4.20
CA VAL A 24 -5.70 -2.60 5.16
C VAL A 24 -6.00 -2.17 6.60
N VAL A 25 -6.08 -0.85 6.84
CA VAL A 25 -6.34 -0.28 8.17
C VAL A 25 -7.76 -0.63 8.64
N ARG A 26 -8.75 -0.45 7.76
CA ARG A 26 -10.16 -0.73 8.08
C ARG A 26 -10.36 -2.20 8.45
N ASP A 27 -9.78 -3.10 7.67
CA ASP A 27 -10.04 -4.53 7.79
C ASP A 27 -9.10 -5.18 8.83
N SER A 28 -8.03 -4.47 9.25
CA SER A 28 -7.06 -4.93 10.27
C SER A 28 -6.49 -6.33 10.00
N MET A 29 -6.39 -6.69 8.72
CA MET A 29 -5.99 -8.03 8.31
C MET A 29 -4.47 -8.21 8.33
N PRO A 30 -3.96 -9.36 8.79
CA PRO A 30 -2.52 -9.64 8.80
C PRO A 30 -1.96 -9.91 7.38
N TYR A 31 -2.83 -10.02 6.38
CA TYR A 31 -2.43 -10.13 4.99
C TYR A 31 -3.48 -9.52 4.06
N VAL A 32 -3.05 -9.11 2.87
CA VAL A 32 -3.89 -8.62 1.80
C VAL A 32 -3.56 -9.32 0.50
N VAL A 33 -4.61 -9.78 -0.19
CA VAL A 33 -4.50 -10.42 -1.49
C VAL A 33 -4.68 -9.37 -2.57
N VAL A 34 -3.70 -9.26 -3.46
CA VAL A 34 -3.71 -8.29 -4.57
C VAL A 34 -3.30 -8.98 -5.86
N PRO A 35 -3.87 -8.59 -7.02
CA PRO A 35 -3.40 -9.10 -8.31
C PRO A 35 -1.92 -8.79 -8.51
N ALA A 36 -1.14 -9.76 -8.99
CA ALA A 36 0.28 -9.56 -9.28
C ALA A 36 0.52 -8.41 -10.28
N GLU A 37 -0.40 -8.19 -11.22
CA GLU A 37 -0.36 -7.08 -12.16
C GLU A 37 -0.46 -5.72 -11.47
N ALA A 38 -1.24 -5.60 -10.40
CA ALA A 38 -1.37 -4.36 -9.63
C ALA A 38 -0.04 -3.99 -8.96
N VAL A 39 0.60 -4.97 -8.31
CA VAL A 39 1.94 -4.79 -7.71
C VAL A 39 2.96 -4.37 -8.76
N ARG A 40 2.97 -5.02 -9.93
CA ARG A 40 3.86 -4.66 -11.05
C ARG A 40 3.56 -3.25 -11.58
N ALA A 41 2.29 -2.86 -11.64
CA ALA A 41 1.88 -1.53 -12.10
C ALA A 41 2.37 -0.45 -11.12
N TRP A 42 2.21 -0.65 -9.81
CA TRP A 42 2.72 0.27 -8.78
C TRP A 42 4.24 0.38 -8.81
N GLN A 43 4.96 -0.74 -8.88
CA GLN A 43 6.42 -0.75 -9.01
C GLN A 43 6.92 0.01 -10.24
N ARG A 44 6.17 -0.03 -11.36
CA ARG A 44 6.57 0.63 -12.60
C ARG A 44 6.20 2.10 -12.63
N ARG A 45 4.97 2.44 -12.25
CA ARG A 45 4.43 3.79 -12.37
C ARG A 45 4.88 4.67 -11.21
N GLU A 46 4.90 4.13 -9.99
CA GLU A 46 5.14 4.89 -8.77
C GLU A 46 6.03 4.13 -7.78
N PRO A 47 7.29 3.84 -8.17
CA PRO A 47 8.22 3.05 -7.36
C PRO A 47 8.45 3.66 -5.97
N GLN A 48 8.47 5.00 -5.87
CA GLN A 48 8.68 5.69 -4.59
C GLN A 48 7.48 5.55 -3.66
N ALA A 49 6.26 5.73 -4.17
CA ALA A 49 5.04 5.56 -3.37
C ALA A 49 4.87 4.11 -2.93
N TRP A 50 5.14 3.16 -3.85
CA TRP A 50 5.10 1.74 -3.53
C TRP A 50 6.13 1.34 -2.46
N ALA A 51 7.35 1.89 -2.50
CA ALA A 51 8.38 1.61 -1.50
C ALA A 51 7.95 2.07 -0.09
N LYS A 52 7.32 3.25 0.01
CA LYS A 52 6.78 3.77 1.27
C LYS A 52 5.65 2.89 1.81
N VAL A 53 4.70 2.50 0.96
CA VAL A 53 3.61 1.57 1.31
C VAL A 53 4.17 0.22 1.75
N SER A 54 5.13 -0.34 1.02
CA SER A 54 5.78 -1.61 1.36
C SER A 54 6.47 -1.57 2.72
N GLY A 55 7.20 -0.48 3.01
CA GLY A 55 7.82 -0.28 4.31
C GLY A 55 6.81 -0.13 5.44
N TRP A 56 5.70 0.57 5.19
CA TRP A 56 4.61 0.69 6.15
C TRP A 56 3.93 -0.65 6.43
N LEU A 57 3.65 -1.47 5.41
CA LEU A 57 3.09 -2.82 5.57
C LEU A 57 4.00 -3.71 6.42
N ALA A 58 5.31 -3.68 6.15
CA ALA A 58 6.29 -4.43 6.92
C ALA A 58 6.33 -3.99 8.39
N ALA A 59 6.27 -2.69 8.66
CA ALA A 59 6.22 -2.15 10.02
C ALA A 59 4.93 -2.53 10.78
N HIS A 60 3.82 -2.75 10.06
CA HIS A 60 2.55 -3.19 10.62
C HIS A 60 2.36 -4.72 10.56
N GLN A 61 3.40 -5.47 10.16
CA GLN A 61 3.36 -6.93 10.02
C GLN A 61 2.25 -7.44 9.08
N VAL A 62 1.90 -6.65 8.05
CA VAL A 62 0.92 -7.02 7.03
C VAL A 62 1.62 -7.63 5.83
N ALA A 63 1.27 -8.86 5.47
CA ALA A 63 1.81 -9.54 4.31
C ALA A 63 1.04 -9.19 3.02
N VAL A 64 1.75 -8.96 1.92
CA VAL A 64 1.15 -8.84 0.59
C VAL A 64 1.23 -10.19 -0.10
N VAL A 65 0.06 -10.75 -0.45
CA VAL A 65 -0.04 -12.00 -1.21
C VAL A 65 -0.45 -11.63 -2.63
N ALA A 66 0.51 -11.73 -3.55
CA ALA A 66 0.25 -11.54 -4.97
C ALA A 66 -0.34 -12.82 -5.58
N VAL A 67 -1.48 -12.70 -6.25
CA VAL A 67 -2.18 -13.81 -6.95
C VAL A 67 -2.27 -13.58 -8.45
#